data_AF-A0A059BTM2-F1
#
_entry.id   AF-A0A059BTM2-F1
#
_cell.length_a   1.000
_cell.length_b   1.000
_cell.length_c   1.000
_cell.angle_alpha   90.00
_cell.angle_beta   90.00
_cell.angle_gamma   90.00
#
_symmetry.space_group_name_H-M   'P 1'
#
loop_
_entity.id
_entity.type
_entity.pdbx_description
1 polymer ?
#
loop_
_entity_poly.entity_id
_entity_poly.type
_entity_poly.pdbx_seq_one_letter_code
_entity_poly.pdbx_strand_id
1 'polypeptide(L)'
;MIKRLSFVLCLSLLCVAFCAPRSIISRPHALRSFQVNDNNRNEGTCTYTLSVRTSCLSTSYTRDQISLAFGDAYGNQVYAPRLDNPSSRAFERCSTDTFQINGPCAYQICYLYLFRNGHDGWRPKRVTVQAHASSYYAQSQPVTFYYGTFIPRGVWFGFNHCAAHYVAPS
;
A
#
# COMPACT_ATOMS: atom_id res chain seq x y z
N MET A 1 28.06 47.39 20.65
CA MET A 1 27.74 46.52 19.48
C MET A 1 27.71 45.02 19.81
N ILE A 2 28.49 44.52 20.79
CA ILE A 2 28.58 43.08 21.15
C ILE A 2 27.27 42.48 21.69
N LYS A 3 26.45 43.23 22.44
CA LYS A 3 25.18 42.74 23.02
C LYS A 3 24.08 42.45 21.98
N ARG A 4 24.05 43.19 20.87
CA ARG A 4 23.06 42.97 19.78
C ARG A 4 23.40 41.73 18.96
N LEU A 5 24.69 41.45 18.78
CA LEU A 5 25.16 40.26 18.05
C LEU A 5 24.85 38.97 18.82
N SER A 6 24.99 39.00 20.15
CA SER A 6 24.68 37.85 21.02
C SER A 6 23.19 37.48 21.03
N PHE A 7 22.29 38.49 20.97
CA PHE A 7 20.85 38.26 20.94
C PHE A 7 20.37 37.65 19.60
N VAL A 8 20.95 38.09 18.48
CA VAL A 8 20.65 37.54 17.14
C VAL A 8 21.15 36.10 17.02
N LEU A 9 22.32 35.78 17.59
CA LEU A 9 22.85 34.41 17.61
C LEU A 9 21.96 33.47 18.45
N CYS A 10 21.40 33.94 19.57
CA CYS A 10 20.52 33.14 20.41
C CYS A 10 19.18 32.85 19.71
N LEU A 11 18.63 33.82 18.97
CA LEU A 11 17.37 33.67 18.25
C LEU A 11 17.48 32.71 17.05
N SER A 12 18.63 32.71 16.35
CA SER A 12 18.87 31.79 15.24
C SER A 12 19.05 30.34 15.71
N LEU A 13 19.71 30.10 16.84
CA LEU A 13 19.86 28.78 17.47
C LEU A 13 18.52 28.16 17.91
N LEU A 14 17.58 28.98 18.39
CA LEU A 14 16.22 28.54 18.73
C LEU A 14 15.42 28.09 17.49
N CYS A 15 15.55 28.78 16.35
CA CYS A 15 14.84 28.38 15.11
C CYS A 15 15.26 27.00 14.57
N VAL A 16 16.53 26.61 14.70
CA VAL A 16 17.00 25.30 14.23
C VAL A 16 16.48 24.15 15.11
N ALA A 17 16.30 24.39 16.42
CA ALA A 17 15.81 23.38 17.36
C ALA A 17 14.33 22.99 17.11
N PHE A 18 13.52 23.90 16.56
CA PHE A 18 12.10 23.65 16.27
C PHE A 18 11.82 23.17 14.84
N CYS A 19 12.83 23.13 13.96
CA CYS A 19 12.66 22.75 12.56
C CYS A 19 13.22 21.34 12.26
N ALA A 20 12.94 20.37 13.14
CA ALA A 20 13.14 18.97 12.78
C ALA A 20 11.92 18.50 11.96
N PRO A 21 12.08 18.15 10.67
CA PRO A 21 10.98 17.53 9.92
C PRO A 21 10.63 16.22 10.62
N ARG A 22 9.41 16.13 11.18
CA ARG A 22 8.88 14.85 11.65
C ARG A 22 8.69 13.99 10.39
N SER A 23 9.57 13.02 10.18
CA SER A 23 9.32 11.94 9.22
C SER A 23 8.07 11.19 9.69
N ILE A 24 6.92 11.50 9.09
CA ILE A 24 5.69 10.74 9.29
C ILE A 24 5.91 9.41 8.57
N ILE A 25 6.50 8.43 9.27
CA ILE A 25 6.51 7.05 8.80
C ILE A 25 5.04 6.63 8.76
N SER A 26 4.45 6.63 7.57
CA SER A 26 3.09 6.18 7.37
C SER A 26 3.01 4.70 7.73
N ARG A 27 2.19 4.39 8.73
CA ARG A 27 1.94 3.02 9.20
C ARG A 27 0.68 2.50 8.52
N PRO A 28 0.59 1.18 8.28
CA PRO A 28 -0.65 0.63 7.78
C PRO A 28 -1.73 0.78 8.85
N HIS A 29 -2.95 1.08 8.43
CA HIS A 29 -4.08 1.34 9.31
C HIS A 29 -5.32 0.58 8.82
N ALA A 30 -6.23 0.33 9.76
CA ALA A 30 -7.50 -0.29 9.46
C ALA A 30 -8.46 0.75 8.86
N LEU A 31 -9.15 0.37 7.80
CA LEU A 31 -10.15 1.17 7.12
C LEU A 31 -11.47 0.39 7.06
N ARG A 32 -12.43 0.76 7.91
CA ARG A 32 -13.71 0.04 8.03
C ARG A 32 -14.65 0.28 6.86
N SER A 33 -14.59 1.45 6.25
CA SER A 33 -15.48 1.90 5.17
C SER A 33 -14.81 1.91 3.80
N PHE A 34 -13.87 0.99 3.56
CA PHE A 34 -13.25 0.84 2.24
C PHE A 34 -14.27 0.27 1.25
N GLN A 35 -14.50 0.98 0.15
CA GLN A 35 -15.44 0.57 -0.89
C GLN A 35 -14.69 -0.13 -2.02
N VAL A 36 -15.11 -1.36 -2.33
CA VAL A 36 -14.57 -2.10 -3.46
C VAL A 36 -15.42 -1.80 -4.71
N ASN A 37 -14.81 -1.16 -5.70
CA ASN A 37 -15.40 -0.96 -7.02
C ASN A 37 -15.17 -2.20 -7.89
N ASP A 38 -16.17 -3.08 -7.96
CA ASP A 38 -16.16 -4.30 -8.81
C ASP A 38 -16.56 -4.03 -10.28
N ASN A 39 -16.93 -2.79 -10.61
CA ASN A 39 -17.56 -2.43 -11.89
C ASN A 39 -16.57 -2.20 -13.05
N ASN A 40 -15.26 -2.28 -12.81
CA ASN A 40 -14.21 -1.90 -13.78
C ASN A 40 -13.89 -3.00 -14.79
N ARG A 41 -14.89 -3.76 -15.27
CA ARG A 41 -14.70 -4.81 -16.29
C ARG A 41 -14.54 -4.29 -17.73
N ASN A 42 -14.81 -3.00 -17.98
CA ASN A 42 -15.05 -2.49 -19.34
C ASN A 42 -14.16 -1.31 -19.80
N GLU A 43 -13.13 -0.92 -19.03
CA GLU A 43 -12.11 0.05 -19.48
C GLU A 43 -10.76 -0.66 -19.59
N GLY A 44 -9.92 -0.24 -20.55
CA GLY A 44 -8.71 -0.95 -20.99
C GLY A 44 -7.97 -1.72 -19.89
N THR A 45 -7.80 -3.03 -20.09
CA THR A 45 -7.24 -3.93 -19.07
C THR A 45 -5.72 -3.82 -19.04
N CYS A 46 -5.16 -3.34 -17.94
CA CYS A 46 -3.74 -3.48 -17.62
C CYS A 46 -3.49 -4.78 -16.84
N THR A 47 -2.36 -5.43 -17.11
CA THR A 47 -1.89 -6.57 -16.32
C THR A 47 -0.92 -6.08 -15.26
N TYR A 48 -1.04 -6.60 -14.04
CA TYR A 48 -0.13 -6.33 -12.94
C TYR A 48 0.46 -7.62 -12.41
N THR A 49 1.74 -7.59 -12.06
CA THR A 49 2.39 -8.63 -11.25
C THR A 49 2.47 -8.15 -9.82
N LEU A 50 1.83 -8.87 -8.93
CA LEU A 50 1.97 -8.72 -7.49
C LEU A 50 3.06 -9.66 -7.00
N SER A 51 3.99 -9.14 -6.19
CA SER A 51 4.94 -9.95 -5.43
C SER A 51 4.70 -9.74 -3.95
N VAL A 52 4.30 -10.79 -3.26
CA VAL A 52 3.96 -10.79 -1.84
C VAL A 52 5.04 -11.53 -1.08
N ARG A 53 5.83 -10.82 -0.28
CA ARG A 53 6.83 -11.46 0.59
C ARG A 53 6.24 -11.69 1.96
N THR A 54 6.08 -12.94 2.35
CA THR A 54 5.66 -13.31 3.70
C THR A 54 6.81 -13.16 4.69
N SER A 55 6.50 -12.67 5.89
CA SER A 55 7.50 -12.48 6.94
C SER A 55 7.97 -13.81 7.51
N CYS A 56 9.24 -13.88 7.93
CA CYS A 56 9.75 -15.00 8.71
C CYS A 56 9.16 -15.10 10.12
N LEU A 57 8.50 -14.05 10.60
CA LEU A 57 7.71 -14.11 11.85
C LEU A 57 6.22 -14.33 11.58
N SER A 58 5.83 -14.74 10.37
CA SER A 58 4.46 -15.18 10.09
C SER A 58 4.22 -16.58 10.67
N THR A 59 2.96 -17.00 10.69
CA THR A 59 2.59 -18.43 10.78
C THR A 59 3.26 -19.24 9.68
N SER A 60 3.38 -20.56 9.89
CA SER A 60 4.06 -21.47 8.93
C SER A 60 3.43 -21.41 7.55
N TYR A 61 2.10 -21.38 7.49
CA TYR A 61 1.26 -21.13 6.32
C TYR A 61 -0.07 -20.54 6.80
N THR A 62 -0.89 -20.04 5.88
CA THR A 62 -2.25 -19.58 6.18
C THR A 62 -3.22 -20.16 5.15
N ARG A 63 -4.40 -20.58 5.60
CA ARG A 63 -5.53 -20.94 4.73
C ARG A 63 -6.58 -19.83 4.68
N ASP A 64 -6.33 -18.73 5.37
CA ASP A 64 -7.21 -17.59 5.41
C ASP A 64 -7.39 -17.04 4.00
N GLN A 65 -8.60 -16.60 3.68
CA GLN A 65 -8.84 -15.88 2.43
C GLN A 65 -8.09 -14.54 2.50
N ILE A 66 -7.20 -14.32 1.53
CA ILE A 66 -6.49 -13.06 1.36
C ILE A 66 -7.03 -12.36 0.11
N SER A 67 -7.62 -11.19 0.32
CA SER A 67 -8.06 -10.27 -0.73
C SER A 67 -7.18 -9.03 -0.72
N LEU A 68 -7.12 -8.33 -1.86
CA LEU A 68 -6.29 -7.15 -2.02
C LEU A 68 -6.97 -6.13 -2.94
N ALA A 69 -6.83 -4.86 -2.62
CA ALA A 69 -7.21 -3.75 -3.49
C ALA A 69 -6.10 -2.69 -3.50
N PHE A 70 -5.81 -2.14 -4.67
CA PHE A 70 -4.89 -1.02 -4.84
C PHE A 70 -5.37 -0.13 -5.97
N GLY A 71 -4.81 1.08 -6.02
CA GLY A 71 -5.17 2.03 -7.05
C GLY A 71 -4.42 3.34 -6.92
N ASP A 72 -4.89 4.29 -7.70
CA ASP A 72 -4.36 5.64 -7.76
C ASP A 72 -5.36 6.68 -7.25
N ALA A 73 -4.93 7.94 -7.29
CA ALA A 73 -5.72 9.07 -6.82
C ALA A 73 -6.83 9.50 -7.79
N TYR A 74 -6.92 8.90 -8.98
CA TYR A 74 -7.91 9.20 -10.02
C TYR A 74 -9.12 8.25 -9.96
N GLY A 75 -9.15 7.32 -9.01
CA GLY A 75 -10.23 6.36 -8.85
C GLY A 75 -10.03 5.06 -9.62
N ASN A 76 -8.88 4.86 -10.28
CA ASN A 76 -8.55 3.58 -10.88
C ASN A 76 -8.24 2.58 -9.78
N GLN A 77 -9.17 1.64 -9.56
CA GLN A 77 -9.03 0.60 -8.56
C GLN A 77 -8.96 -0.77 -9.20
N VAL A 78 -7.97 -1.55 -8.78
CA VAL A 78 -7.81 -2.97 -9.07
C VAL A 78 -8.11 -3.76 -7.79
N TYR A 79 -8.95 -4.78 -7.91
CA TYR A 79 -9.33 -5.64 -6.79
C TYR A 79 -9.15 -7.11 -7.15
N ALA A 80 -8.56 -7.86 -6.22
CA ALA A 80 -8.42 -9.29 -6.25
C ALA A 80 -9.21 -9.90 -5.07
N PRO A 81 -10.35 -10.57 -5.31
CA PRO A 81 -11.19 -11.12 -4.25
C PRO A 81 -10.52 -12.29 -3.50
N ARG A 82 -9.61 -13.00 -4.16
CA ARG A 82 -8.77 -14.03 -3.58
C ARG A 82 -7.46 -14.11 -4.37
N LEU A 83 -6.34 -14.00 -3.68
CA LEU A 83 -5.01 -14.09 -4.30
C LEU A 83 -4.54 -15.54 -4.45
N ASP A 84 -4.82 -16.41 -3.48
CA ASP A 84 -4.38 -17.79 -3.47
C ASP A 84 -5.31 -18.72 -4.27
N ASN A 85 -4.71 -19.62 -5.04
CA ASN A 85 -5.41 -20.81 -5.53
C ASN A 85 -5.37 -21.85 -4.39
N PRO A 86 -6.48 -22.56 -4.07
CA PRO A 86 -6.50 -23.59 -3.03
C PRO A 86 -5.35 -24.60 -3.08
N SER A 87 -4.73 -24.81 -4.24
CA SER A 87 -3.63 -25.74 -4.46
C SER A 87 -2.21 -25.13 -4.37
N SER A 88 -2.05 -23.80 -4.23
CA SER A 88 -0.77 -23.14 -4.53
C SER A 88 0.24 -23.04 -3.38
N ARG A 89 -0.05 -23.58 -2.18
CA ARG A 89 0.76 -23.39 -0.96
C ARG A 89 1.23 -21.94 -0.79
N ALA A 90 0.39 -20.97 -1.15
CA ALA A 90 0.74 -19.56 -1.08
C ALA A 90 0.92 -19.12 0.38
N PHE A 91 1.69 -18.05 0.57
CA PHE A 91 1.85 -17.35 1.83
C PHE A 91 2.55 -18.16 2.93
N GLU A 92 3.41 -19.09 2.55
CA GLU A 92 4.29 -19.79 3.48
C GLU A 92 5.27 -18.85 4.19
N ARG A 93 5.67 -19.20 5.41
CA ARG A 93 6.65 -18.42 6.17
C ARG A 93 7.92 -18.21 5.34
N CYS A 94 8.42 -16.98 5.34
CA CYS A 94 9.62 -16.58 4.58
C CYS A 94 9.52 -16.76 3.05
N SER A 95 8.35 -17.08 2.47
CA SER A 95 8.20 -17.23 1.02
C SER A 95 8.06 -15.88 0.31
N THR A 96 8.15 -15.94 -1.01
CA THR A 96 7.64 -14.88 -1.89
C THR A 96 6.75 -15.52 -2.94
N ASP A 97 5.50 -15.07 -2.98
CA ASP A 97 4.49 -15.54 -3.91
C ASP A 97 4.20 -14.45 -4.95
N THR A 98 3.98 -14.86 -6.19
CA THR A 98 3.71 -13.94 -7.30
C THR A 98 2.36 -14.23 -7.94
N PHE A 99 1.59 -13.18 -8.23
CA PHE A 99 0.26 -13.28 -8.82
C PHE A 99 0.14 -12.34 -9.99
N GLN A 100 -0.50 -12.78 -11.07
CA GLN A 100 -0.92 -11.91 -12.16
C GLN A 100 -2.40 -11.56 -11.98
N ILE A 101 -2.71 -10.28 -12.06
CA ILE A 101 -4.07 -9.75 -11.92
C ILE A 101 -4.33 -8.71 -13.00
N ASN A 102 -5.57 -8.61 -13.43
CA ASN A 102 -6.00 -7.64 -14.43
C ASN A 102 -6.95 -6.63 -13.78
N GLY A 103 -6.93 -5.40 -14.29
CA GLY A 103 -7.84 -4.34 -13.87
C GLY A 103 -7.64 -3.07 -14.68
N PRO A 104 -8.29 -1.95 -14.31
CA PRO A 104 -8.08 -0.68 -14.97
C PRO A 104 -6.61 -0.25 -14.87
N CYS A 105 -6.13 0.49 -15.86
CA CYS A 105 -4.79 1.05 -15.86
C CYS A 105 -4.67 2.18 -14.83
N ALA A 106 -3.84 2.00 -13.81
CA ALA A 106 -3.55 3.00 -12.79
C ALA A 106 -2.31 3.81 -13.19
N TYR A 107 -2.39 5.13 -12.99
CA TYR A 107 -1.33 6.08 -13.31
C TYR A 107 -0.19 6.04 -12.30
N GLN A 108 -0.48 6.35 -11.03
CA GLN A 108 0.47 6.33 -9.93
C GLN A 108 -0.16 5.61 -8.75
N ILE A 109 0.20 4.33 -8.57
CA ILE A 109 -0.34 3.51 -7.50
C ILE A 109 0.10 4.13 -6.17
N CYS A 110 -0.87 4.58 -5.37
CA CYS A 110 -0.63 5.34 -4.15
C CYS A 110 -1.31 4.74 -2.92
N TYR A 111 -2.19 3.76 -3.08
CA TYR A 111 -2.77 3.02 -1.96
C TYR A 111 -2.76 1.52 -2.22
N LEU A 112 -2.72 0.75 -1.15
CA LEU A 112 -2.90 -0.70 -1.18
C LEU A 112 -3.45 -1.14 0.17
N TYR A 113 -4.56 -1.87 0.14
CA TYR A 113 -5.17 -2.51 1.29
C TYR A 113 -5.22 -4.02 1.11
N LEU A 114 -4.93 -4.72 2.20
CA LEU A 114 -5.12 -6.16 2.34
C LEU A 114 -6.34 -6.43 3.20
N PHE A 115 -7.07 -7.49 2.86
CA PHE A 115 -8.15 -8.02 3.68
C PHE A 115 -7.88 -9.48 3.97
N ARG A 116 -7.98 -9.87 5.24
CA ARG A 116 -7.83 -11.25 5.67
C ARG A 116 -9.11 -11.73 6.33
N ASN A 117 -9.63 -12.87 5.89
CA ASN A 117 -10.73 -13.56 6.55
C ASN A 117 -10.36 -15.00 6.89
N GLY A 118 -10.40 -15.32 8.18
CA GLY A 118 -10.03 -16.62 8.73
C GLY A 118 -9.36 -16.51 10.09
N HIS A 119 -8.82 -17.62 10.57
CA HIS A 119 -8.33 -17.78 11.94
C HIS A 119 -6.83 -18.07 12.02
N ASP A 120 -6.18 -18.48 10.93
CA ASP A 120 -4.78 -18.89 10.94
C ASP A 120 -3.86 -17.70 11.20
N GLY A 121 -4.22 -16.52 10.72
CA GLY A 121 -3.38 -15.33 10.78
C GLY A 121 -2.30 -15.32 9.70
N TRP A 122 -1.78 -14.14 9.40
CA TRP A 122 -0.78 -13.94 8.36
C TRP A 122 -0.05 -12.61 8.54
N ARG A 123 1.27 -12.61 8.36
CA ARG A 123 2.14 -11.42 8.46
C ARG A 123 2.93 -11.22 7.17
N PRO A 124 2.47 -10.36 6.25
CA PRO A 124 3.28 -9.94 5.11
C PRO A 124 4.44 -9.04 5.57
N LYS A 125 5.61 -9.21 4.95
CA LYS A 125 6.72 -8.27 5.07
C LYS A 125 6.49 -7.08 4.14
N ARG A 126 6.19 -7.34 2.87
CA ARG A 126 5.90 -6.32 1.86
C ARG A 126 5.06 -6.87 0.72
N VAL A 127 4.36 -5.97 0.04
CA VAL A 127 3.67 -6.23 -1.23
C VAL A 127 4.24 -5.27 -2.27
N THR A 128 4.69 -5.81 -3.40
CA THR A 128 5.20 -5.04 -4.53
C THR A 128 4.24 -5.19 -5.71
N VAL A 129 3.83 -4.08 -6.30
CA VAL A 129 2.97 -4.03 -7.49
C VAL A 129 3.79 -3.53 -8.67
N GLN A 130 3.91 -4.35 -9.70
CA GLN A 130 4.49 -3.98 -10.98
C GLN A 130 3.37 -3.93 -12.03
N ALA A 131 3.15 -2.78 -12.64
CA ALA A 131 2.30 -2.72 -13.83
C ALA A 131 3.10 -3.23 -15.04
N HIS A 132 2.48 -4.10 -15.83
CA HIS A 132 2.97 -4.52 -17.12
C HIS A 132 2.13 -3.80 -18.16
N ALA A 133 2.62 -2.65 -18.59
CA ALA A 133 1.90 -1.80 -19.52
C ALA A 133 2.08 -2.27 -20.96
N SER A 134 0.98 -2.34 -21.70
CA SER A 134 0.95 -2.11 -23.15
C SER A 134 0.55 -0.67 -23.49
N SER A 135 0.27 0.19 -22.50
CA SER A 135 -0.22 1.57 -22.68
C SER A 135 0.73 2.62 -22.08
N TYR A 136 0.74 3.82 -22.68
CA TYR A 136 1.59 4.96 -22.27
C TYR A 136 1.33 5.44 -20.82
N TYR A 137 0.20 5.06 -20.23
CA TYR A 137 -0.31 5.63 -18.98
C TYR A 137 0.05 4.85 -17.72
N ALA A 138 0.54 3.61 -17.85
CA ALA A 138 0.81 2.78 -16.69
C ALA A 138 2.21 3.05 -16.09
N GLN A 139 2.24 3.06 -14.76
CA GLN A 139 3.47 3.25 -13.99
C GLN A 139 4.53 2.18 -14.33
N SER A 140 5.67 2.59 -14.88
CA SER A 140 6.74 1.64 -15.24
C SER A 140 7.51 1.08 -14.06
N GLN A 141 7.58 1.83 -12.94
CA GLN A 141 8.32 1.43 -11.76
C GLN A 141 7.45 0.64 -10.77
N PRO A 142 8.00 -0.43 -10.15
CA PRO A 142 7.28 -1.16 -9.13
C PRO A 142 7.09 -0.33 -7.86
N VAL A 143 5.89 -0.35 -7.29
CA VAL A 143 5.60 0.29 -6.00
C VAL A 143 5.53 -0.75 -4.90
N THR A 144 6.14 -0.46 -3.75
CA THR A 144 6.24 -1.40 -2.63
C THR A 144 5.63 -0.83 -1.34
N PHE A 145 4.77 -1.61 -0.72
CA PHE A 145 4.12 -1.32 0.57
C PHE A 145 4.66 -2.25 1.66
N TYR A 146 5.17 -1.70 2.76
CA TYR A 146 5.87 -2.46 3.81
C TYR A 146 5.00 -2.64 5.06
N TYR A 147 4.39 -3.81 5.21
CA TYR A 147 3.45 -4.10 6.31
C TYR A 147 4.16 -4.43 7.63
N GLY A 148 4.97 -5.49 7.65
CA GLY A 148 5.72 -5.89 8.84
C GLY A 148 4.85 -6.19 10.07
N THR A 149 3.56 -6.46 9.91
CA THR A 149 2.60 -6.69 11.00
C THR A 149 1.55 -7.73 10.59
N PHE A 150 0.91 -8.36 11.57
CA PHE A 150 -0.20 -9.28 11.29
C PHE A 150 -1.38 -8.50 10.74
N ILE A 151 -1.97 -9.02 9.66
CA ILE A 151 -3.18 -8.44 9.08
C ILE A 151 -4.36 -8.73 10.02
N PRO A 152 -5.11 -7.71 10.49
CA PRO A 152 -6.30 -7.93 11.31
C PRO A 152 -7.36 -8.72 10.53
N ARG A 153 -8.21 -9.46 11.26
CA ARG A 153 -9.30 -10.22 10.66
C ARG A 153 -10.45 -9.30 10.31
N GLY A 154 -11.04 -9.47 9.13
CA GLY A 154 -12.34 -8.89 8.79
C GLY A 154 -12.35 -7.38 8.60
N VAL A 155 -11.19 -6.76 8.33
CA VAL A 155 -11.09 -5.33 8.03
C VAL A 155 -10.01 -5.09 6.98
N TRP A 156 -10.26 -4.13 6.09
CA TRP A 156 -9.26 -3.66 5.15
C TRP A 156 -8.14 -2.96 5.90
N PHE A 157 -6.90 -3.34 5.64
CA PHE A 157 -5.75 -2.87 6.39
C PHE A 157 -4.59 -2.57 5.44
N GLY A 158 -4.03 -1.36 5.50
CA GLY A 158 -3.02 -0.96 4.55
C GLY A 158 -2.72 0.52 4.54
N PHE A 159 -2.31 1.01 3.38
CA PHE A 159 -1.75 2.34 3.20
C PHE A 159 -2.59 3.14 2.23
N ASN A 160 -2.67 4.44 2.49
CA ASN A 160 -3.09 5.44 1.51
C ASN A 160 -2.08 6.59 1.55
N HIS A 161 -1.35 6.72 0.44
CA HIS A 161 -0.36 7.77 0.20
C HIS A 161 -0.79 8.68 -0.95
N CYS A 162 -2.03 8.55 -1.42
CA CYS A 162 -2.54 9.44 -2.42
C CYS A 162 -2.54 10.85 -1.84
N ALA A 163 -1.92 11.79 -2.55
CA ALA A 163 -2.12 13.19 -2.22
C ALA A 163 -3.63 13.45 -2.25
N ALA A 164 -4.14 14.19 -1.27
CA ALA A 164 -5.50 14.68 -1.37
C ALA A 164 -5.55 15.58 -2.61
N HIS A 165 -6.05 15.06 -3.72
CA HIS A 165 -6.48 15.94 -4.79
C HIS A 165 -7.63 16.73 -4.19
N TYR A 166 -7.45 18.06 -4.10
CA TYR A 166 -8.59 18.95 -3.96
C TYR A 166 -9.47 18.69 -5.18
N VAL A 167 -10.46 17.81 -5.02
CA VAL A 167 -11.58 17.73 -5.95
C VAL A 167 -12.33 19.01 -5.69
N ALA A 168 -12.14 20.00 -6.57
CA ALA A 168 -12.99 21.17 -6.55
C ALA A 168 -14.45 20.67 -6.66
N PRO A 169 -15.35 21.08 -5.75
CA PRO A 169 -16.76 20.78 -5.91
C PRO A 169 -17.21 21.39 -7.24
N SER A 170 -17.98 20.59 -8.00
CA SER A 170 -18.67 21.03 -9.22
C SER A 170 -19.82 21.97 -8.87
#